data_AF-A0A8J3RUE8-F1
#
_entry.id   AF-A0A8J3RUE8-F1
#
_cell.length_a   1.000
_cell.length_b   1.000
_cell.length_c   1.000
_cell.angle_alpha   90.00
_cell.angle_beta   90.00
_cell.angle_gamma   90.00
#
_symmetry.space_group_name_H-M   'P 1'
#
loop_
_entity.id
_entity.type
_entity.pdbx_description
1 polymer ?
#
loop_
_entity_poly.entity_id
_entity_poly.type
_entity_poly.pdbx_seq_one_letter_code
_entity_poly.pdbx_strand_id
1 'polypeptide(L)'
;MRTMKIVTMAALVLAVAGCQFGQDEELPQERVQLTSTASDASTARATAPPDKVVAGREGAIDNHRFRVEIVQFIRRDRFVNLTFTATVTKGDGGLGWQVNNAFSAVPQQHPTVDGVFLIDTKNAKKHLVALDSDNTCVCSRIGSLFLKEGESAAFSATFAAPPDDVTSMDVHIPNAGTLADVPLG
;
A
#
# COMPACT_ATOMS: atom_id res chain seq x y z
N MET A 1 -29.33 21.44 62.00
CA MET A 1 -30.00 21.92 60.76
C MET A 1 -29.67 20.91 59.67
N ARG A 2 -30.58 19.96 59.43
CA ARG A 2 -31.48 19.85 58.24
C ARG A 2 -30.69 19.65 56.94
N THR A 3 -30.82 18.57 56.16
CA THR A 3 -31.70 17.38 56.20
C THR A 3 -31.18 16.42 55.12
N MET A 4 -31.05 15.15 55.48
CA MET A 4 -30.83 14.03 54.56
C MET A 4 -32.13 13.76 53.77
N LYS A 5 -32.06 13.60 52.44
CA LYS A 5 -33.17 13.08 51.63
C LYS A 5 -32.70 11.84 50.89
N ILE A 6 -33.15 10.70 51.42
CA ILE A 6 -33.25 9.41 50.74
C ILE A 6 -34.55 9.43 49.92
N VAL A 7 -34.72 8.44 49.03
CA VAL A 7 -35.93 8.01 48.29
C VAL A 7 -35.91 8.57 46.85
N THR A 8 -35.85 7.75 45.78
CA THR A 8 -36.77 6.64 45.47
C THR A 8 -36.17 5.67 44.45
N MET A 9 -36.35 4.37 44.69
CA MET A 9 -36.32 3.28 43.70
C MET A 9 -37.35 3.55 42.60
N ALA A 10 -37.00 3.27 41.34
CA ALA A 10 -37.96 2.84 40.33
C ALA A 10 -37.29 1.77 39.46
N ALA A 11 -37.63 0.52 39.76
CA ALA A 11 -37.34 -0.61 38.91
C ALA A 11 -38.50 -0.81 37.91
N LEU A 12 -38.13 -1.31 36.73
CA LEU A 12 -38.90 -2.23 35.90
C LEU A 12 -40.06 -1.66 35.05
N VAL A 13 -39.88 -1.65 33.71
CA VAL A 13 -40.82 -2.26 32.75
C VAL A 13 -40.05 -2.71 31.50
N LEU A 14 -40.04 -4.02 31.21
CA LEU A 14 -39.74 -4.57 29.89
C LEU A 14 -40.96 -4.36 28.97
N ALA A 15 -40.74 -3.89 27.74
CA ALA A 15 -41.72 -3.98 26.67
C ALA A 15 -41.10 -4.81 25.52
N VAL A 16 -41.60 -6.04 25.39
CA VAL A 16 -41.40 -6.95 24.25
C VAL A 16 -42.71 -6.99 23.47
N ALA A 17 -42.62 -7.25 22.16
CA ALA A 17 -43.67 -7.31 21.12
C ALA A 17 -43.96 -5.97 20.45
N GLY A 18 -43.97 -5.81 19.12
CA GLY A 18 -43.94 -6.75 17.99
C GLY A 18 -44.80 -6.17 16.84
N CYS A 19 -44.68 -6.74 15.64
CA CYS A 19 -45.46 -6.49 14.41
C CYS A 19 -44.93 -5.33 13.53
N GLN A 20 -44.73 -5.49 12.22
CA GLN A 20 -45.67 -6.07 11.27
C GLN A 20 -44.97 -6.89 10.17
N PHE A 21 -45.28 -8.20 10.14
CA PHE A 21 -45.25 -8.99 8.91
C PHE A 21 -46.54 -8.66 8.15
N GLY A 22 -46.41 -8.19 6.92
CA GLY A 22 -47.52 -7.71 6.10
C GLY A 22 -47.35 -8.13 4.65
N GLN A 23 -48.00 -9.26 4.34
CA GLN A 23 -48.72 -9.60 3.11
C GLN A 23 -47.94 -9.78 1.80
N ASP A 24 -48.03 -11.02 1.34
CA ASP A 24 -47.80 -11.50 -0.02
C ASP A 24 -48.65 -10.71 -1.04
N GLU A 25 -47.99 -10.00 -1.96
CA GLU A 25 -48.54 -9.67 -3.27
C GLU A 25 -47.84 -10.52 -4.33
N GLU A 26 -48.62 -11.44 -4.90
CA GLU A 26 -48.24 -12.34 -5.97
C GLU A 26 -48.07 -11.55 -7.28
N LEU A 27 -46.83 -11.20 -7.62
CA LEU A 27 -46.49 -10.59 -8.90
C LEU A 27 -46.35 -11.66 -9.99
N PRO A 28 -46.85 -11.43 -11.22
CA PRO A 28 -46.85 -12.42 -12.28
C PRO A 28 -45.44 -12.91 -12.62
N GLN A 29 -45.27 -14.22 -12.73
CA GLN A 29 -44.03 -14.84 -13.21
C GLN A 29 -43.75 -14.47 -14.66
N GLU A 30 -43.01 -13.40 -14.87
CA GLU A 30 -42.26 -13.19 -16.10
C GLU A 30 -40.95 -13.97 -16.00
N ARG A 31 -40.83 -15.02 -16.80
CA ARG A 31 -39.65 -15.87 -16.93
C ARG A 31 -38.51 -15.05 -17.54
N VAL A 32 -37.82 -14.26 -16.72
CA VAL A 32 -36.54 -13.65 -17.09
C VAL A 32 -35.49 -14.75 -16.98
N GLN A 33 -35.00 -15.19 -18.14
CA GLN A 33 -33.83 -16.05 -18.23
C GLN A 33 -32.70 -15.48 -17.36
N LEU A 34 -32.27 -16.24 -16.35
CA LEU A 34 -30.99 -16.01 -15.70
C LEU A 34 -29.89 -16.21 -16.75
N THR A 35 -29.52 -15.15 -17.45
CA THR A 35 -28.16 -15.03 -17.96
C THR A 35 -27.27 -14.84 -16.75
N SER A 36 -26.63 -15.92 -16.34
CA SER A 36 -25.49 -15.88 -15.42
C SER A 36 -24.33 -15.13 -16.10
N THR A 37 -24.41 -13.81 -16.16
CA THR A 37 -23.20 -12.99 -16.25
C THR A 37 -22.59 -13.04 -14.87
N ALA A 38 -21.68 -13.99 -14.68
CA ALA A 38 -20.67 -13.89 -13.66
C ALA A 38 -20.05 -12.50 -13.79
N SER A 39 -20.41 -11.61 -12.86
CA SER A 39 -19.57 -10.47 -12.53
C SER A 39 -18.35 -11.08 -11.87
N ASP A 40 -17.43 -11.52 -12.72
CA ASP A 40 -16.14 -11.97 -12.25
C ASP A 40 -15.46 -10.76 -11.66
N ALA A 41 -15.13 -10.94 -10.39
CA ALA A 41 -14.57 -9.93 -9.54
C ALA A 41 -13.33 -9.34 -10.20
N SER A 42 -13.24 -8.01 -10.14
CA SER A 42 -12.01 -7.26 -9.89
C SER A 42 -10.75 -8.06 -10.19
N THR A 43 -10.43 -8.21 -11.47
CA THR A 43 -9.13 -8.69 -11.90
C THR A 43 -8.11 -7.78 -11.24
N ALA A 44 -7.29 -8.36 -10.36
CA ALA A 44 -6.12 -7.72 -9.82
C ALA A 44 -5.45 -6.94 -10.95
N ARG A 45 -5.34 -5.63 -10.78
CA ARG A 45 -4.67 -4.77 -11.75
C ARG A 45 -3.19 -5.18 -11.71
N ALA A 46 -2.83 -6.16 -12.53
CA ALA A 46 -1.45 -6.39 -12.88
C ALA A 46 -0.95 -5.08 -13.47
N THR A 47 -0.15 -4.35 -12.69
CA THR A 47 0.53 -3.16 -13.19
C THR A 47 1.37 -3.61 -14.38
N ALA A 48 1.14 -3.00 -15.55
CA ALA A 48 1.87 -3.32 -16.77
C ALA A 48 3.39 -3.30 -16.50
N PRO A 49 4.17 -4.22 -17.11
CA PRO A 49 5.61 -4.16 -17.04
C PRO A 49 6.08 -2.78 -17.54
N PRO A 50 6.92 -2.10 -16.79
CA PRO A 50 7.42 -0.78 -17.14
C PRO A 50 8.47 -0.87 -18.25
N ASP A 51 8.52 0.16 -19.09
CA ASP A 51 9.16 0.13 -20.42
C ASP A 51 10.69 -0.02 -20.42
N LYS A 52 11.38 0.04 -19.26
CA LYS A 52 12.82 -0.31 -19.12
C LYS A 52 13.25 -0.46 -17.65
N VAL A 53 13.94 -1.56 -17.30
CA VAL A 53 14.66 -1.67 -16.01
C VAL A 53 15.95 -0.86 -16.07
N VAL A 54 16.16 0.05 -15.12
CA VAL A 54 17.36 0.91 -15.04
C VAL A 54 18.38 0.46 -14.01
N ALA A 55 17.93 -0.24 -12.96
CA ALA A 55 18.78 -0.87 -11.96
C ALA A 55 17.99 -1.98 -11.25
N GLY A 56 18.65 -2.97 -10.68
CA GLY A 56 17.98 -4.01 -9.91
C GLY A 56 18.91 -4.69 -8.91
N ARG A 57 18.32 -5.25 -7.85
CA ARG A 57 19.06 -5.92 -6.77
C ARG A 57 18.18 -6.94 -6.04
N GLU A 58 18.77 -8.05 -5.59
CA GLU A 58 18.10 -8.97 -4.67
C GLU A 58 18.05 -8.39 -3.25
N GLY A 59 16.91 -8.58 -2.60
CA GLY A 59 16.68 -8.32 -1.19
C GLY A 59 16.15 -9.55 -0.47
N ALA A 60 16.16 -9.49 0.86
CA ALA A 60 15.64 -10.56 1.69
C ALA A 60 15.12 -10.03 3.03
N ILE A 61 14.04 -10.65 3.52
CA ILE A 61 13.47 -10.41 4.85
C ILE A 61 12.69 -11.65 5.27
N ASP A 62 12.75 -12.03 6.56
CA ASP A 62 11.92 -13.08 7.15
C ASP A 62 11.80 -14.36 6.29
N ASN A 63 12.95 -14.90 5.86
CA ASN A 63 13.09 -16.09 4.98
C ASN A 63 12.57 -15.95 3.54
N HIS A 64 12.04 -14.80 3.16
CA HIS A 64 11.65 -14.48 1.80
C HIS A 64 12.81 -13.83 1.05
N ARG A 65 12.96 -14.14 -0.24
CA ARG A 65 13.84 -13.42 -1.15
C ARG A 65 13.03 -12.79 -2.26
N PHE A 66 13.45 -11.61 -2.66
CA PHE A 66 12.76 -10.85 -3.71
C PHE A 66 13.77 -10.06 -4.53
N ARG A 67 13.46 -9.87 -5.81
CA ARG A 67 14.19 -9.01 -6.72
C ARG A 67 13.50 -7.67 -6.81
N VAL A 68 14.23 -6.61 -6.49
CA VAL A 68 13.81 -5.24 -6.74
C VAL A 68 14.34 -4.79 -8.08
N GLU A 69 13.49 -4.16 -8.88
CA GLU A 69 13.89 -3.51 -10.12
C GLU A 69 13.37 -2.07 -10.13
N ILE A 70 14.26 -1.11 -10.31
CA ILE A 70 13.88 0.27 -10.59
C ILE A 70 13.52 0.34 -12.06
N VAL A 71 12.32 0.83 -12.30
CA VAL A 71 11.69 0.76 -13.60
C VAL A 71 11.27 2.12 -14.13
N GLN A 72 11.24 3.11 -13.25
CA GLN A 72 11.13 4.50 -13.61
C GLN A 72 11.86 5.31 -12.55
N PHE A 73 12.75 6.18 -12.97
CA PHE A 73 13.36 7.18 -12.10
C PHE A 73 13.51 8.47 -12.90
N ILE A 74 12.54 9.37 -12.73
CA ILE A 74 12.36 10.52 -13.63
C ILE A 74 12.16 11.81 -12.86
N ARG A 75 12.77 12.89 -13.35
CA ARG A 75 12.51 14.26 -12.90
C ARG A 75 11.25 14.80 -13.58
N ARG A 76 10.39 15.44 -12.80
CA ARG A 76 9.16 16.13 -13.24
C ARG A 76 9.07 17.45 -12.50
N ASP A 77 9.59 18.51 -13.12
CA ASP A 77 9.68 19.84 -12.51
C ASP A 77 10.39 19.75 -11.13
N ARG A 78 9.74 20.19 -10.05
CA ARG A 78 10.33 20.21 -8.70
C ARG A 78 10.33 18.85 -7.99
N PHE A 79 9.88 17.79 -8.67
CA PHE A 79 9.78 16.46 -8.10
C PHE A 79 10.59 15.43 -8.88
N VAL A 80 10.92 14.34 -8.20
CA VAL A 80 11.42 13.11 -8.79
C VAL A 80 10.46 11.99 -8.41
N ASN A 81 10.03 11.21 -9.40
CA ASN A 81 9.21 10.03 -9.19
C ASN A 81 10.04 8.77 -9.40
N LEU A 82 10.07 7.92 -8.38
CA LEU A 82 10.62 6.58 -8.42
C LEU A 82 9.46 5.58 -8.55
N THR A 83 9.56 4.66 -9.49
CA THR A 83 8.77 3.43 -9.51
C THR A 83 9.73 2.24 -9.50
N PHE A 84 9.47 1.27 -8.63
CA PHE A 84 10.19 0.01 -8.58
C PHE A 84 9.22 -1.16 -8.46
N THR A 85 9.62 -2.34 -8.93
CA THR A 85 8.90 -3.59 -8.68
C THR A 85 9.60 -4.38 -7.59
N ALA A 86 8.85 -5.21 -6.87
CA ALA A 86 9.41 -6.28 -6.05
C ALA A 86 8.78 -7.60 -6.50
N THR A 87 9.62 -8.53 -6.97
CA THR A 87 9.22 -9.87 -7.43
C THR A 87 9.74 -10.90 -6.47
N VAL A 88 8.89 -11.76 -5.90
CA VAL A 88 9.34 -12.79 -4.97
C VAL A 88 10.11 -13.87 -5.73
N THR A 89 11.39 -14.02 -5.43
CA THR A 89 12.30 -15.00 -6.06
C THR A 89 12.39 -16.30 -5.27
N LYS A 90 12.03 -16.27 -3.99
CA LYS A 90 11.85 -17.46 -3.16
C LYS A 90 10.83 -17.18 -2.06
N GLY A 91 9.75 -17.97 -2.03
CA GLY A 91 8.76 -17.95 -0.96
C GLY A 91 9.08 -18.93 0.17
N ASP A 92 8.27 -18.91 1.22
CA ASP A 92 8.31 -19.86 2.34
C ASP A 92 7.39 -21.10 2.13
N GLY A 93 6.62 -21.12 1.05
CA GLY A 93 5.63 -22.16 0.74
C GLY A 93 4.29 -22.01 1.46
N GLY A 94 4.08 -20.93 2.21
CA GLY A 94 2.86 -20.62 2.95
C GLY A 94 1.90 -19.70 2.19
N LEU A 95 1.29 -18.76 2.92
CA LEU A 95 0.33 -17.78 2.36
C LEU A 95 0.99 -16.74 1.43
N GLY A 96 2.32 -16.76 1.32
CA GLY A 96 3.10 -15.76 0.60
C GLY A 96 3.67 -14.72 1.54
N TRP A 97 4.64 -13.96 1.03
CA TRP A 97 5.26 -12.87 1.74
C TRP A 97 4.26 -11.75 1.97
N GLN A 98 3.95 -11.44 3.23
CA GLN A 98 3.28 -10.19 3.54
C GLN A 98 4.30 -9.05 3.45
N VAL A 99 4.17 -8.20 2.43
CA VAL A 99 5.11 -7.08 2.19
C VAL A 99 5.09 -6.05 3.34
N ASN A 100 4.03 -6.06 4.15
CA ASN A 100 3.83 -5.27 5.36
C ASN A 100 5.13 -4.79 6.04
N ASN A 101 5.30 -3.47 6.15
CA ASN A 101 6.46 -2.79 6.72
C ASN A 101 7.84 -3.09 6.07
N ALA A 102 7.94 -3.97 5.08
CA ALA A 102 9.24 -4.35 4.50
C ALA A 102 9.92 -3.22 3.73
N PHE A 103 9.19 -2.18 3.35
CA PHE A 103 9.76 -0.98 2.72
C PHE A 103 9.50 0.28 3.53
N SER A 104 9.01 0.14 4.77
CA SER A 104 8.71 1.27 5.65
C SER A 104 9.96 1.72 6.42
N ALA A 105 10.01 3.00 6.78
CA ALA A 105 11.11 3.56 7.56
C ALA A 105 11.14 2.99 8.99
N VAL A 106 9.95 2.82 9.57
CA VAL A 106 9.72 2.20 10.87
C VAL A 106 8.44 1.35 10.81
N PRO A 107 8.29 0.33 11.68
CA PRO A 107 7.06 -0.43 11.78
C PRO A 107 5.85 0.46 12.14
N GLN A 108 4.76 0.34 11.38
CA GLN A 108 3.56 1.17 11.54
C GLN A 108 2.28 0.43 11.10
N GLN A 109 1.12 0.93 11.57
CA GLN A 109 -0.20 0.30 11.36
C GLN A 109 -0.71 0.41 9.92
N HIS A 110 -0.35 1.49 9.23
CA HIS A 110 -0.73 1.75 7.84
C HIS A 110 0.52 1.98 7.00
N PRO A 111 1.33 0.92 6.79
CA PRO A 111 2.64 1.09 6.21
C PRO A 111 2.59 1.48 4.76
N THR A 112 3.58 2.27 4.41
CA THR A 112 3.88 2.76 3.08
C THR A 112 5.33 2.45 2.74
N VAL A 113 5.77 2.82 1.55
CA VAL A 113 7.18 2.70 1.14
C VAL A 113 8.05 3.89 1.58
N ASP A 114 7.70 4.55 2.70
CA ASP A 114 8.38 5.74 3.23
C ASP A 114 9.83 5.51 3.70
N GLY A 115 10.25 4.24 3.81
CA GLY A 115 11.64 3.86 4.10
C GLY A 115 12.57 3.98 2.90
N VAL A 116 12.03 4.14 1.70
CA VAL A 116 12.81 4.39 0.48
C VAL A 116 13.34 5.82 0.51
N PHE A 117 14.60 6.01 0.16
CA PHE A 117 15.20 7.35 0.07
C PHE A 117 16.23 7.45 -1.03
N LEU A 118 16.51 8.68 -1.47
CA LEU A 118 17.55 8.97 -2.46
C LEU A 118 18.76 9.61 -1.77
N ILE A 119 19.96 9.33 -2.28
CA ILE A 119 21.19 10.03 -1.88
C ILE A 119 21.74 10.77 -3.09
N ASP A 120 21.78 12.09 -3.00
CA ASP A 120 22.53 12.96 -3.88
C ASP A 120 23.98 12.98 -3.39
N THR A 121 24.81 12.08 -3.95
CA THR A 121 26.21 11.96 -3.57
C THR A 121 27.03 13.19 -3.96
N LYS A 122 26.64 13.87 -5.05
CA LYS A 122 27.27 15.10 -5.54
C LYS A 122 27.09 16.27 -4.56
N ASN A 123 25.91 16.40 -3.96
CA ASN A 123 25.59 17.50 -3.03
C ASN A 123 25.52 17.06 -1.55
N ALA A 124 25.94 15.83 -1.24
CA ALA A 124 25.91 15.25 0.10
C ALA A 124 24.54 15.36 0.80
N LYS A 125 23.46 15.07 0.07
CA LYS A 125 22.08 15.28 0.55
C LYS A 125 21.25 14.00 0.50
N LYS A 126 20.54 13.70 1.59
CA LYS A 126 19.51 12.66 1.64
C LYS A 126 18.14 13.25 1.33
N HIS A 127 17.41 12.65 0.39
CA HIS A 127 16.05 13.01 0.05
C HIS A 127 15.09 11.95 0.59
N LEU A 128 14.25 12.34 1.54
CA LEU A 128 13.16 11.51 2.04
C LEU A 128 11.94 11.63 1.14
N VAL A 129 11.04 10.65 1.21
CA VAL A 129 9.78 10.69 0.48
C VAL A 129 8.99 11.95 0.87
N ALA A 130 8.39 12.59 -0.12
CA ALA A 130 7.56 13.77 0.07
C ALA A 130 6.32 13.42 0.91
N LEU A 131 5.90 14.39 1.71
CA LEU A 131 4.64 14.36 2.45
C LEU A 131 3.67 15.37 1.84
N ASP A 132 2.39 15.03 1.86
CA ASP A 132 1.33 15.97 1.51
C ASP A 132 1.01 16.93 2.66
N SER A 133 -0.02 17.77 2.47
CA SER A 133 -0.46 18.75 3.47
C SER A 133 -0.95 18.12 4.78
N ASP A 134 -1.35 16.84 4.75
CA ASP A 134 -1.84 16.10 5.89
C ASP A 134 -0.73 15.23 6.52
N ASN A 135 0.52 15.50 6.16
CA ASN A 135 1.71 14.75 6.61
C ASN A 135 1.65 13.27 6.23
N THR A 136 0.95 12.93 5.13
CA THR A 136 0.86 11.58 4.58
C THR A 136 1.88 11.39 3.47
N CYS A 137 2.49 10.20 3.42
CA CYS A 137 3.44 9.85 2.38
C CYS A 137 2.83 9.96 0.97
N VAL A 138 3.51 10.69 0.09
CA VAL A 138 3.21 10.69 -1.35
C VAL A 138 3.86 9.45 -1.99
N CYS A 139 3.37 8.27 -1.59
CA CYS A 139 3.91 6.99 -1.99
C CYS A 139 2.91 5.84 -1.83
N SER A 140 3.30 4.65 -2.30
CA SER A 140 2.46 3.46 -2.26
C SER A 140 2.22 2.94 -0.83
N ARG A 141 0.98 2.51 -0.56
CA ARG A 141 0.58 1.78 0.66
C ARG A 141 0.82 0.28 0.47
N ILE A 142 1.26 -0.41 1.52
CA ILE A 142 1.72 -1.81 1.42
C ILE A 142 1.13 -2.76 2.47
N GLY A 143 0.30 -2.29 3.40
CA GLY A 143 -0.12 -3.06 4.58
C GLY A 143 -0.93 -4.34 4.31
N SER A 144 -1.64 -4.41 3.19
CA SER A 144 -2.54 -5.54 2.86
C SER A 144 -2.05 -6.38 1.68
N LEU A 145 -0.80 -6.21 1.27
CA LEU A 145 -0.25 -6.89 0.10
C LEU A 145 0.46 -8.19 0.50
N PHE A 146 0.05 -9.29 -0.14
CA PHE A 146 0.70 -10.60 -0.06
C PHE A 146 1.20 -10.98 -1.45
N LEU A 147 2.43 -11.47 -1.53
CA LEU A 147 3.04 -11.94 -2.78
C LEU A 147 3.56 -13.36 -2.61
N LYS A 148 3.13 -14.27 -3.48
CA LYS A 148 3.67 -15.62 -3.58
C LYS A 148 4.93 -15.64 -4.44
N GLU A 149 5.65 -16.76 -4.42
CA GLU A 149 6.80 -16.97 -5.30
C GLU A 149 6.41 -16.75 -6.77
N GLY A 150 7.22 -15.97 -7.48
CA GLY A 150 6.99 -15.55 -8.86
C GLY A 150 6.06 -14.34 -9.01
N GLU A 151 5.29 -13.97 -7.99
CA GLU A 151 4.43 -12.79 -8.04
C GLU A 151 5.24 -11.50 -7.86
N SER A 152 4.70 -10.43 -8.44
CA SER A 152 5.33 -9.11 -8.46
C SER A 152 4.31 -8.01 -8.21
N ALA A 153 4.74 -6.95 -7.52
CA ALA A 153 3.99 -5.71 -7.40
C ALA A 153 4.88 -4.51 -7.68
N ALA A 154 4.27 -3.44 -8.20
CA ALA A 154 4.93 -2.16 -8.43
C ALA A 154 4.60 -1.18 -7.31
N PHE A 155 5.59 -0.40 -6.91
CA PHE A 155 5.48 0.63 -5.89
C PHE A 155 6.07 1.94 -6.42
N SER A 156 5.54 3.05 -5.91
CA SER A 156 5.97 4.39 -6.25
C SER A 156 6.25 5.24 -5.02
N ALA A 157 7.20 6.16 -5.16
CA ALA A 157 7.50 7.20 -4.17
C ALA A 157 7.91 8.49 -4.89
N THR A 158 7.43 9.62 -4.37
CA THR A 158 7.77 10.96 -4.88
C THR A 158 8.73 11.67 -3.93
N PHE A 159 9.70 12.38 -4.47
CA PHE A 159 10.74 13.10 -3.74
C PHE A 159 10.85 14.53 -4.25
N ALA A 160 11.38 15.43 -3.43
CA ALA A 160 11.86 16.73 -3.94
C ALA A 160 13.03 16.49 -4.91
N ALA A 161 13.03 17.17 -6.06
CA ALA A 161 14.10 17.03 -7.04
C ALA A 161 15.45 17.55 -6.50
N PRO A 162 16.58 16.90 -6.86
CA PRO A 162 17.90 17.49 -6.68
C PRO A 162 18.12 18.62 -7.70
N PRO A 163 19.16 19.44 -7.55
CA PRO A 163 19.55 20.45 -8.56
C PRO A 163 19.61 19.88 -9.99
N ASP A 164 19.34 20.71 -11.00
CA ASP A 164 19.17 20.27 -12.39
C ASP A 164 20.40 19.56 -12.97
N ASP A 165 21.59 19.89 -12.47
CA ASP A 165 22.88 19.33 -12.88
C ASP A 165 23.21 17.98 -12.21
N VAL A 166 22.28 17.41 -11.44
CA VAL A 166 22.35 16.04 -10.92
C VAL A 166 21.65 15.10 -11.92
N THR A 167 22.41 14.17 -12.50
CA THR A 167 21.95 13.24 -13.55
C THR A 167 21.80 11.79 -13.07
N SER A 168 22.24 11.50 -11.86
CA SER A 168 22.10 10.19 -11.20
C SER A 168 22.06 10.38 -9.69
N MET A 169 21.46 9.42 -9.00
CA MET A 169 21.41 9.37 -7.54
C MET A 169 21.49 7.94 -7.07
N ASP A 170 21.92 7.73 -5.84
CA ASP A 170 21.75 6.41 -5.22
C ASP A 170 20.32 6.26 -4.74
N VAL A 171 19.74 5.07 -4.93
CA VAL A 171 18.40 4.72 -4.48
C VAL A 171 18.51 3.65 -3.40
N HIS A 172 18.11 3.98 -2.18
CA HIS A 172 18.07 3.03 -1.08
C HIS A 172 16.67 2.46 -0.92
N ILE A 173 16.56 1.13 -0.91
CA ILE A 173 15.32 0.40 -0.67
C ILE A 173 15.55 -0.54 0.51
N PRO A 174 14.75 -0.43 1.59
CA PRO A 174 14.91 -1.31 2.75
C PRO A 174 14.90 -2.78 2.34
N ASN A 175 15.71 -3.59 3.02
CA ASN A 175 15.88 -5.03 2.76
C ASN A 175 16.48 -5.42 1.39
N ALA A 176 16.63 -4.50 0.44
CA ALA A 176 17.41 -4.67 -0.80
C ALA A 176 18.75 -3.92 -0.76
N GLY A 177 18.84 -2.86 0.06
CA GLY A 177 20.01 -2.00 0.19
C GLY A 177 20.02 -0.87 -0.84
N THR A 178 21.22 -0.32 -1.07
CA THR A 178 21.42 0.81 -1.98
C THR A 178 21.79 0.33 -3.38
N LEU A 179 21.12 0.86 -4.40
CA LEU A 179 21.50 0.81 -5.81
C LEU A 179 22.22 2.12 -6.14
N ALA A 180 23.49 2.04 -6.50
CA ALA A 180 24.32 3.22 -6.74
C ALA A 180 24.13 3.78 -8.15
N ASP A 181 24.34 5.09 -8.31
CA ASP A 181 24.42 5.78 -9.60
C ASP A 181 23.24 5.49 -10.55
N VAL A 182 22.02 5.39 -10.00
CA VAL A 182 20.82 5.13 -10.80
C VAL A 182 20.55 6.35 -11.68
N PRO A 183 20.48 6.20 -13.02
CA PRO A 183 20.27 7.33 -13.92
C PRO A 183 18.93 7.99 -13.67
N LEU A 184 18.95 9.31 -13.46
CA LEU A 184 17.76 10.14 -13.33
C LEU A 184 17.40 10.68 -14.72
N GLY A 185 16.28 10.20 -15.26
CA GLY A 185 15.74 10.62 -16.56
C GLY A 185 14.89 11.88 -16.53
#